data_AF-A0A410NUN3-F1
#
_entry.id   AF-A0A410NUN3-F1
#
_cell.length_a   1.000
_cell.length_b   1.000
_cell.length_c   1.000
_cell.angle_alpha   90.00
_cell.angle_beta   90.00
_cell.angle_gamma   90.00
#
_symmetry.space_group_name_H-M   'P 1'
#
loop_
_entity.id
_entity.type
_entity.pdbx_description
1 polymer ?
#
loop_
_entity_poly.entity_id
_entity_poly.type
_entity_poly.pdbx_seq_one_letter_code
_entity_poly.pdbx_strand_id
1 'polypeptide(L)'
;MARESEFLSLSDEALRAVIGPQSRHLALIEDAFKVLVETPGGGVSINGSTRDRAQARRVIEALANRAEAGAEITEADVRTALGAAVTQPRAEPAGRSPGRSVPEGAALPVGRRGAIAPKTASQARYLEMLGRCELTFGVGPAGTGKTFLAAAYGASLLKRGQVDRLVITRPAVEAGEKLGFLPGDLNEKVDPYLAPIWESLNDILGVDDVRRRREKGEIEAAPIAFMRGRTLSHAFIIVDEAQNTSRMQMKMVLTRLGEGARMVVTGDPSQVDLLNPRDSGLAHALRILKDVEGVGVQQFKSEDVVRHAMVERIVRAYDSDAARSRPFPDLEDDA
;
A
#
# COMPACT_ATOMS: atom_id res chain seq x y z
N MET A 1 29.13 2.67 -36.48
CA MET A 1 28.28 1.49 -36.22
C MET A 1 26.86 1.92 -36.44
N ALA A 2 26.11 1.23 -37.31
CA ALA A 2 24.74 1.62 -37.67
C ALA A 2 23.86 1.65 -36.40
N ARG A 3 23.16 2.77 -36.16
CA ARG A 3 22.13 2.82 -35.12
C ARG A 3 20.99 1.94 -35.61
N GLU A 4 20.91 0.72 -35.10
CA GLU A 4 19.75 -0.15 -35.36
C GLU A 4 18.51 0.51 -34.77
N SER A 5 17.60 0.92 -35.67
CA SER A 5 16.28 1.41 -35.34
C SER A 5 15.28 0.26 -35.45
N GLU A 6 14.32 0.20 -34.53
CA GLU A 6 13.22 -0.77 -34.58
C GLU A 6 11.90 -0.03 -34.77
N PHE A 7 11.18 -0.33 -35.86
CA PHE A 7 9.89 0.30 -36.16
C PHE A 7 8.73 -0.60 -35.73
N LEU A 8 7.82 -0.02 -34.95
CA LEU A 8 6.58 -0.63 -34.47
C LEU A 8 5.40 0.08 -35.13
N SER A 9 4.61 -0.64 -35.93
CA SER A 9 3.38 -0.10 -36.51
C SER A 9 2.27 -0.06 -35.47
N LEU A 10 1.56 1.07 -35.38
CA LEU A 10 0.47 1.30 -34.43
C LEU A 10 -0.74 1.88 -35.15
N SER A 11 -1.95 1.61 -34.64
CA SER A 11 -3.16 2.31 -35.05
C SER A 11 -3.11 3.79 -34.65
N ASP A 12 -3.89 4.66 -35.30
CA ASP A 12 -3.92 6.10 -34.99
C ASP A 12 -4.38 6.40 -33.55
N GLU A 13 -5.18 5.51 -32.97
CA GLU A 13 -5.64 5.59 -31.59
C GLU A 13 -4.53 5.19 -30.62
N ALA A 14 -3.89 4.05 -30.85
CA ALA A 14 -2.73 3.60 -30.07
C ALA A 14 -1.57 4.60 -30.14
N LEU A 15 -1.29 5.16 -31.32
CA LEU A 15 -0.24 6.13 -31.53
C LEU A 15 -0.48 7.40 -30.71
N ARG A 16 -1.71 7.93 -30.70
CA ARG A 16 -2.08 9.10 -29.89
C ARG A 16 -1.95 8.82 -28.39
N ALA A 17 -2.36 7.63 -27.95
CA ALA A 17 -2.28 7.24 -26.54
C ALA A 17 -0.82 7.06 -26.07
N VAL A 18 0.04 6.50 -26.92
CA VAL A 18 1.48 6.32 -26.66
C VAL A 18 2.24 7.65 -26.64
N ILE A 19 1.90 8.59 -27.53
CA ILE A 19 2.49 9.95 -27.51
C ILE A 19 2.04 10.69 -26.24
N GLY A 20 0.74 10.62 -25.95
CA GLY A 20 0.12 11.33 -24.83
C GLY A 20 0.03 12.84 -25.03
N PRO A 21 -0.64 13.55 -24.12
CA PRO A 21 -0.75 15.01 -24.19
C PRO A 21 0.63 15.68 -24.19
N GLN A 22 0.88 16.57 -25.15
CA GLN A 22 2.16 17.29 -25.29
C GLN A 22 3.40 16.36 -25.35
N SER A 23 3.25 15.14 -25.89
CA SER A 23 4.32 14.13 -25.98
C SER A 23 4.86 13.65 -24.62
N ARG A 24 4.12 13.85 -23.53
CA ARG A 24 4.61 13.53 -22.18
C ARG A 24 4.78 12.04 -21.92
N HIS A 25 3.91 11.19 -22.46
CA HIS A 25 4.02 9.75 -22.26
C HIS A 25 5.30 9.21 -22.92
N LEU A 26 5.58 9.70 -24.12
CA LEU A 26 6.76 9.36 -24.89
C LEU A 26 8.05 9.83 -24.19
N ALA A 27 8.07 11.07 -23.68
CA ALA A 27 9.18 11.61 -22.90
C ALA A 27 9.48 10.79 -21.63
N LEU A 28 8.45 10.27 -20.95
CA LEU A 28 8.62 9.39 -19.79
C LEU A 28 9.27 8.05 -20.16
N ILE A 29 8.93 7.50 -21.34
CA ILE A 29 9.50 6.25 -21.84
C ILE A 29 10.96 6.44 -22.26
N GLU A 30 11.25 7.54 -22.95
CA GLU A 30 12.61 7.93 -23.35
C GLU A 30 13.53 8.14 -22.14
N ASP A 31 13.08 8.88 -21.13
CA ASP A 31 13.89 9.15 -19.93
C ASP A 31 14.17 7.87 -19.12
N ALA A 32 13.19 6.98 -19.02
CA ALA A 32 13.30 5.74 -18.25
C ALA A 32 14.28 4.73 -18.87
N PHE A 33 14.31 4.58 -20.19
CA PHE A 33 15.16 3.60 -20.87
C PHE A 33 16.35 4.21 -21.62
N LYS A 34 16.52 5.54 -21.58
CA LYS A 34 17.57 6.27 -22.34
C LYS A 34 17.55 5.93 -23.83
N VAL A 35 16.35 5.79 -24.38
CA VAL A 35 16.08 5.58 -25.81
C VAL A 35 15.61 6.88 -26.46
N LEU A 36 15.79 7.00 -27.77
CA LEU A 36 15.16 8.03 -28.59
C LEU A 36 13.99 7.40 -29.34
N VAL A 37 12.82 7.99 -29.24
CA VAL A 37 11.59 7.50 -29.83
C VAL A 37 11.06 8.53 -30.83
N GLU A 38 10.98 8.13 -32.09
CA GLU A 38 10.49 8.99 -33.17
C GLU A 38 9.14 8.45 -33.65
N THR A 39 8.25 9.31 -34.13
CA THR A 39 6.92 8.91 -34.60
C THR A 39 6.76 9.18 -36.10
N PRO A 40 7.44 8.44 -36.98
CA PRO A 40 7.17 8.53 -38.41
C PRO A 40 5.76 7.98 -38.68
N GLY A 41 5.08 8.52 -39.68
CA GLY A 41 3.66 8.23 -39.93
C GLY A 41 3.34 6.73 -39.93
N GLY A 42 2.32 6.34 -39.16
CA GLY A 42 1.86 4.95 -39.02
C GLY A 42 2.54 4.11 -37.93
N GLY A 43 3.36 4.72 -37.06
CA GLY A 43 3.97 3.98 -35.95
C GLY A 43 5.01 4.76 -35.14
N VAL A 44 5.85 3.99 -34.46
CA VAL A 44 6.90 4.48 -33.55
C VAL A 44 8.23 3.79 -33.89
N SER A 45 9.29 4.56 -34.06
CA SER A 45 10.66 4.09 -34.26
C SER A 45 11.45 4.26 -32.97
N ILE A 46 12.08 3.20 -32.48
CA ILE A 46 12.83 3.18 -31.23
C ILE A 46 14.32 3.02 -31.52
N ASN A 47 15.11 3.99 -31.08
CA ASN A 47 16.56 4.04 -31.23
C ASN A 47 17.22 3.93 -29.85
N GLY A 48 18.15 3.00 -29.67
CA GLY A 48 18.82 2.78 -28.39
C GLY A 48 19.61 1.48 -28.37
N SER A 49 20.05 1.03 -27.18
CA SER A 49 20.68 -0.29 -27.06
C SER A 49 19.65 -1.41 -27.24
N THR A 50 20.07 -2.61 -27.66
CA THR A 50 19.15 -3.75 -27.89
C THR A 50 18.29 -4.07 -26.66
N ARG A 51 18.85 -3.93 -25.45
CA ARG A 51 18.14 -4.17 -24.19
C ARG A 51 17.08 -3.09 -23.93
N ASP A 52 17.47 -1.83 -24.13
CA ASP A 52 16.62 -0.69 -23.82
C ASP A 52 15.50 -0.54 -24.84
N ARG A 53 15.78 -0.81 -26.13
CA ARG A 53 14.76 -0.90 -27.19
C ARG A 53 13.72 -1.96 -26.87
N ALA A 54 14.14 -3.16 -26.45
CA ALA A 54 13.22 -4.24 -26.10
C ALA A 54 12.35 -3.90 -24.87
N GLN A 55 12.88 -3.14 -23.90
CA GLN A 55 12.11 -2.66 -22.76
C GLN A 55 11.11 -1.58 -23.15
N ALA A 56 11.53 -0.58 -23.92
CA ALA A 56 10.68 0.47 -24.43
C ALA A 56 9.55 -0.08 -25.32
N ARG A 57 9.87 -1.02 -26.22
CA ARG A 57 8.90 -1.71 -27.09
C ARG A 57 7.78 -2.37 -26.29
N ARG A 58 8.11 -3.10 -25.23
CA ARG A 58 7.11 -3.75 -24.37
C ARG A 58 6.16 -2.75 -23.73
N VAL A 59 6.67 -1.60 -23.30
CA VAL A 59 5.85 -0.54 -22.71
C VAL A 59 4.93 0.07 -23.75
N ILE A 60 5.46 0.37 -24.93
CA ILE A 60 4.68 0.93 -26.04
C ILE A 60 3.56 -0.04 -26.48
N GLU A 61 3.86 -1.33 -26.64
CA GLU A 61 2.86 -2.36 -26.98
C GLU A 61 1.81 -2.52 -25.88
N ALA A 62 2.20 -2.47 -24.60
CA ALA A 62 1.25 -2.55 -23.49
C ALA A 62 0.30 -1.36 -23.45
N LEU A 63 0.78 -0.15 -23.75
CA LEU A 63 -0.05 1.05 -23.83
C LEU A 63 -0.95 1.02 -25.07
N ALA A 64 -0.42 0.58 -26.22
CA ALA A 64 -1.17 0.41 -27.45
C ALA A 64 -2.35 -0.56 -27.29
N ASN A 65 -2.10 -1.75 -26.74
CA ASN A 65 -3.14 -2.77 -26.52
C ASN A 65 -4.26 -2.27 -25.58
N ARG A 66 -3.90 -1.46 -24.57
CA ARG A 66 -4.89 -0.88 -23.65
C ARG A 66 -5.72 0.21 -24.33
N ALA A 67 -5.10 1.05 -25.15
CA ALA A 67 -5.79 2.07 -25.92
C ALA A 67 -6.76 1.44 -26.93
N GLU A 68 -6.33 0.39 -27.64
CA GLU A 68 -7.18 -0.34 -28.59
C GLU A 68 -8.33 -1.10 -27.92
N ALA A 69 -8.21 -1.41 -26.62
CA ALA A 69 -9.31 -1.92 -25.80
C ALA A 69 -10.28 -0.83 -25.31
N GLY A 70 -10.11 0.42 -25.76
CA GLY A 70 -10.95 1.57 -25.40
C GLY A 70 -10.65 2.20 -24.04
N ALA A 71 -9.51 1.87 -23.42
CA ALA A 71 -9.12 2.47 -22.15
C ALA A 71 -8.39 3.82 -22.35
N GLU A 72 -8.76 4.82 -21.56
CA GLU A 72 -8.01 6.07 -21.49
C GLU A 72 -6.64 5.84 -20.85
N ILE A 73 -5.57 6.29 -21.51
CA ILE A 73 -4.20 6.14 -21.01
C ILE A 73 -3.78 7.41 -20.30
N THR A 74 -3.43 7.29 -19.02
CA THR A 74 -2.93 8.40 -18.19
C THR A 74 -1.42 8.29 -17.95
N GLU A 75 -0.77 9.37 -17.50
CA GLU A 75 0.65 9.31 -17.08
C GLU A 75 0.91 8.24 -16.00
N ALA A 76 -0.08 7.95 -15.15
CA ALA A 76 0.02 6.91 -14.13
C ALA A 76 0.09 5.50 -14.73
N ASP A 77 -0.63 5.28 -15.84
CA ASP A 77 -0.60 4.03 -16.59
C ASP A 77 0.76 3.80 -17.26
N VAL A 78 1.35 4.88 -17.79
CA VAL A 78 2.70 4.86 -18.36
C VAL A 78 3.71 4.47 -17.29
N ARG A 79 3.67 5.12 -16.11
CA ARG A 79 4.59 4.80 -15.00
C ARG A 79 4.45 3.36 -14.50
N THR A 80 3.22 2.85 -14.45
CA THR A 80 2.95 1.44 -14.13
C THR A 80 3.60 0.50 -15.16
N ALA A 81 3.42 0.78 -16.45
CA ALA A 81 3.99 -0.02 -17.53
C ALA A 81 5.53 0.01 -17.53
N LEU A 82 6.14 1.17 -17.23
CA LEU A 82 7.59 1.31 -17.05
C LEU A 82 8.12 0.39 -15.94
N GLY A 83 7.45 0.37 -14.78
CA GLY A 83 7.83 -0.51 -13.65
C GLY A 83 7.72 -1.99 -14.00
N ALA A 84 6.70 -2.39 -14.76
CA ALA A 84 6.51 -3.77 -15.20
C ALA A 84 7.62 -4.24 -16.17
N ALA A 85 8.12 -3.37 -17.04
CA ALA A 85 9.13 -3.71 -18.06
C ALA A 85 10.56 -3.85 -17.51
N VAL A 86 10.87 -3.22 -16.38
CA VAL A 86 12.17 -3.32 -15.68
C VAL A 86 12.28 -4.61 -14.85
N THR A 87 11.14 -5.13 -14.37
CA THR A 87 11.11 -6.18 -13.32
C THR A 87 11.09 -7.62 -13.86
N GLN A 88 11.16 -7.85 -15.17
CA GLN A 88 11.24 -9.21 -15.75
C GLN A 88 12.67 -9.56 -16.21
N PRO A 89 13.32 -10.58 -15.64
CA PRO A 89 14.45 -11.26 -16.26
C PRO A 89 13.96 -12.35 -17.23
N ARG A 90 14.60 -12.39 -18.43
CA ARG A 90 14.66 -13.45 -19.47
C ARG A 90 13.42 -14.33 -19.71
N ALA A 91 12.88 -14.20 -20.91
CA ALA A 91 12.01 -15.18 -21.53
C ALA A 91 12.78 -16.46 -21.92
N GLU A 92 12.25 -17.62 -21.53
CA GLU A 92 12.38 -18.87 -22.28
C GLU A 92 11.02 -19.19 -22.95
N PRO A 93 11.01 -19.93 -24.07
CA PRO A 93 9.95 -19.83 -25.06
C PRO A 93 8.74 -20.72 -24.76
N ALA A 94 7.57 -20.17 -25.09
CA ALA A 94 6.35 -20.83 -25.55
C ALA A 94 5.96 -22.16 -24.86
N GLY A 95 5.33 -22.03 -23.70
CA GLY A 95 4.48 -23.08 -23.13
C GLY A 95 3.18 -22.44 -22.64
N ARG A 96 2.09 -22.70 -23.35
CA ARG A 96 0.72 -22.23 -23.06
C ARG A 96 0.44 -22.20 -21.55
N SER A 97 -0.02 -21.06 -21.04
CA SER A 97 -0.72 -20.99 -19.76
C SER A 97 -1.82 -19.91 -19.81
N PRO A 98 -2.97 -20.22 -19.21
CA PRO A 98 -4.23 -19.52 -19.44
C PRO A 98 -4.24 -18.14 -18.77
N GLY A 99 -5.14 -17.28 -19.23
CA GLY A 99 -5.29 -15.89 -18.80
C GLY A 99 -5.13 -15.71 -17.29
N ARG A 100 -4.15 -14.88 -16.90
CA ARG A 100 -4.07 -14.31 -15.56
C ARG A 100 -5.11 -13.19 -15.48
N SER A 101 -6.37 -13.58 -15.35
CA SER A 101 -7.39 -12.73 -14.76
C SER A 101 -6.94 -12.42 -13.34
N VAL A 102 -6.72 -11.14 -13.05
CA VAL A 102 -6.85 -10.65 -11.67
C VAL A 102 -8.18 -11.20 -11.15
N PRO A 103 -8.24 -11.84 -9.96
CA PRO A 103 -9.51 -12.31 -9.44
C PRO A 103 -10.49 -11.14 -9.44
N GLU A 104 -11.65 -11.34 -10.06
CA GLU A 104 -12.68 -10.34 -10.34
C GLU A 104 -13.36 -9.78 -9.07
N GLY A 105 -12.76 -9.97 -7.89
CA GLY A 105 -13.29 -9.58 -6.57
C GLY A 105 -12.54 -8.48 -5.83
N ALA A 106 -11.40 -7.97 -6.32
CA ALA A 106 -10.52 -7.10 -5.53
C ALA A 106 -10.18 -5.75 -6.18
N ALA A 107 -11.12 -5.12 -6.89
CA ALA A 107 -10.92 -3.71 -7.25
C ALA A 107 -10.99 -2.86 -5.96
N LEU A 108 -9.84 -2.31 -5.57
CA LEU A 108 -9.75 -1.33 -4.51
C LEU A 108 -10.62 -0.10 -4.84
N PRO A 109 -11.09 0.65 -3.82
CA PRO A 109 -11.89 1.82 -4.06
C PRO A 109 -11.08 2.86 -4.84
N VAL A 110 -11.78 3.63 -5.68
CA VAL A 110 -11.27 4.91 -6.17
C VAL A 110 -11.46 5.91 -5.03
N GLY A 111 -10.37 6.33 -4.41
CA GLY A 111 -10.39 7.39 -3.40
C GLY A 111 -10.54 8.77 -4.06
N ARG A 112 -10.64 9.84 -3.25
CA ARG A 112 -10.79 11.23 -3.75
C ARG A 112 -9.67 11.69 -4.70
N ARG A 113 -8.49 11.04 -4.65
CA ARG A 113 -7.32 11.36 -5.49
C ARG A 113 -7.05 10.33 -6.61
N GLY A 114 -8.03 9.45 -6.91
CA GLY A 114 -7.91 8.42 -7.95
C GLY A 114 -7.93 6.99 -7.42
N ALA A 115 -7.73 6.01 -8.32
CA ALA A 115 -7.73 4.60 -7.99
C ALA A 115 -6.63 4.28 -6.96
N ILE A 116 -7.00 3.68 -5.83
CA ILE A 116 -6.00 3.21 -4.86
C ILE A 116 -5.36 1.96 -5.46
N ALA A 117 -4.11 2.09 -5.92
CA ALA A 117 -3.35 1.01 -6.52
C ALA A 117 -2.09 0.71 -5.72
N PRO A 118 -1.66 -0.57 -5.66
CA PRO A 118 -0.37 -0.90 -5.06
C PRO A 118 0.76 -0.25 -5.87
N LYS A 119 1.70 0.37 -5.16
CA LYS A 119 2.88 1.03 -5.74
C LYS A 119 4.10 0.11 -5.77
N THR A 120 4.09 -0.95 -4.96
CA THR A 120 5.19 -1.94 -4.90
C THR A 120 4.65 -3.36 -5.05
N ALA A 121 5.51 -4.30 -5.43
CA ALA A 121 5.14 -5.71 -5.53
C ALA A 121 4.70 -6.30 -4.18
N SER A 122 5.29 -5.84 -3.06
CA SER A 122 4.87 -6.28 -1.71
C SER A 122 3.49 -5.76 -1.36
N GLN A 123 3.15 -4.53 -1.76
CA GLN A 123 1.78 -4.00 -1.62
C GLN A 123 0.77 -4.79 -2.46
N ALA A 124 1.13 -5.19 -3.68
CA ALA A 124 0.26 -6.02 -4.52
C ALA A 124 0.01 -7.40 -3.90
N ARG A 125 1.07 -8.07 -3.42
CA ARG A 125 0.95 -9.35 -2.70
C ARG A 125 0.13 -9.22 -1.42
N TYR A 126 0.29 -8.12 -0.68
CA TYR A 126 -0.50 -7.84 0.51
C TYR A 126 -1.99 -7.80 0.19
N LEU A 127 -2.39 -7.06 -0.83
CA LEU A 127 -3.79 -6.95 -1.25
C LEU A 127 -4.38 -8.28 -1.72
N GLU A 128 -3.60 -9.09 -2.43
CA GLU A 128 -3.99 -10.45 -2.81
C GLU A 128 -4.22 -11.33 -1.58
N MET A 129 -3.33 -11.22 -0.57
CA MET A 129 -3.41 -11.95 0.68
C MET A 129 -4.66 -11.57 1.49
N LEU A 130 -5.01 -10.28 1.57
CA LEU A 130 -6.26 -9.81 2.19
C LEU A 130 -7.51 -10.44 1.56
N GLY A 131 -7.43 -10.80 0.27
CA GLY A 131 -8.48 -11.48 -0.47
C GLY A 131 -8.63 -12.97 -0.17
N ARG A 132 -7.55 -13.64 0.25
CA ARG A 132 -7.48 -15.11 0.37
C ARG A 132 -7.40 -15.62 1.80
N CYS A 133 -6.89 -14.82 2.72
CA CYS A 133 -6.67 -15.21 4.11
C CYS A 133 -7.75 -14.62 5.03
N GLU A 134 -8.16 -15.39 6.03
CA GLU A 134 -9.09 -14.93 7.08
C GLU A 134 -8.36 -14.04 8.08
N LEU A 135 -7.10 -14.35 8.37
CA LEU A 135 -6.21 -13.56 9.22
C LEU A 135 -4.96 -13.17 8.43
N THR A 136 -4.69 -11.88 8.29
CA THR A 136 -3.49 -11.39 7.59
C THR A 136 -2.64 -10.51 8.50
N PHE A 137 -1.34 -10.76 8.55
CA PHE A 137 -0.37 -9.90 9.22
C PHE A 137 0.37 -9.05 8.17
N GLY A 138 0.22 -7.73 8.25
CA GLY A 138 1.02 -6.77 7.49
C GLY A 138 2.07 -6.15 8.41
N VAL A 139 3.33 -6.57 8.29
CA VAL A 139 4.38 -6.15 9.24
C VAL A 139 5.54 -5.49 8.56
N GLY A 140 6.06 -4.40 9.14
CA GLY A 140 7.25 -3.71 8.63
C GLY A 140 7.19 -2.19 8.84
N PRO A 141 8.14 -1.44 8.25
CA PRO A 141 8.35 -0.03 8.55
C PRO A 141 7.14 0.89 8.34
N ALA A 142 7.14 2.03 9.03
CA ALA A 142 6.19 3.12 8.77
C ALA A 142 6.36 3.69 7.35
N GLY A 143 5.23 3.99 6.70
CA GLY A 143 5.21 4.51 5.32
C GLY A 143 5.22 3.44 4.22
N THR A 144 5.13 2.16 4.56
CA THR A 144 4.96 1.03 3.62
C THR A 144 3.52 0.86 3.12
N GLY A 145 2.56 1.59 3.71
CA GLY A 145 1.15 1.58 3.32
C GLY A 145 0.32 0.44 3.91
N LYS A 146 0.89 -0.40 4.80
CA LYS A 146 0.21 -1.58 5.40
C LYS A 146 -1.19 -1.29 5.99
N THR A 147 -1.33 -0.24 6.80
CA THR A 147 -2.61 0.13 7.43
C THR A 147 -3.55 0.79 6.43
N PHE A 148 -3.04 1.71 5.60
CA PHE A 148 -3.82 2.40 4.58
C PHE A 148 -4.44 1.45 3.56
N LEU A 149 -3.66 0.48 3.06
CA LEU A 149 -4.13 -0.52 2.10
C LEU A 149 -5.16 -1.47 2.72
N ALA A 150 -5.00 -1.84 4.00
CA ALA A 150 -6.00 -2.62 4.72
C ALA A 150 -7.32 -1.85 4.87
N ALA A 151 -7.25 -0.56 5.25
CA ALA A 151 -8.41 0.30 5.35
C ALA A 151 -9.12 0.48 3.99
N ALA A 152 -8.36 0.70 2.92
CA ALA A 152 -8.89 0.80 1.56
C ALA A 152 -9.60 -0.50 1.12
N TYR A 153 -8.98 -1.65 1.40
CA TYR A 153 -9.57 -2.94 1.07
C TYR A 153 -10.87 -3.19 1.87
N GLY A 154 -10.84 -3.00 3.19
CA GLY A 154 -12.01 -3.14 4.06
C GLY A 154 -13.16 -2.21 3.68
N ALA A 155 -12.85 -0.95 3.36
CA ALA A 155 -13.81 0.01 2.85
C ALA A 155 -14.46 -0.43 1.52
N SER A 156 -13.68 -1.08 0.63
CA SER A 156 -14.23 -1.67 -0.60
C SER A 156 -15.23 -2.78 -0.30
N LEU A 157 -14.90 -3.69 0.62
CA LEU A 157 -15.79 -4.76 1.02
C LEU A 157 -17.09 -4.23 1.60
N LEU A 158 -16.99 -3.22 2.48
CA LEU A 158 -18.15 -2.58 3.10
C LEU A 158 -19.02 -1.87 2.06
N LYS A 159 -18.41 -1.18 1.10
CA LYS A 159 -19.14 -0.49 0.01
C LYS A 159 -19.86 -1.49 -0.91
N ARG A 160 -19.30 -2.68 -1.11
CA ARG A 160 -19.87 -3.77 -1.92
C ARG A 160 -20.87 -4.64 -1.15
N GLY A 161 -21.06 -4.40 0.15
CA GLY A 161 -21.92 -5.23 1.02
C GLY A 161 -21.37 -6.65 1.24
N GLN A 162 -20.07 -6.87 1.08
CA GLN A 162 -19.44 -8.16 1.38
C GLN A 162 -19.15 -8.34 2.87
N VAL A 163 -19.10 -7.23 3.61
CA VAL A 163 -19.08 -7.19 5.08
C VAL A 163 -20.07 -6.12 5.53
N ASP A 164 -20.65 -6.33 6.71
CA ASP A 164 -21.61 -5.40 7.31
C ASP A 164 -20.91 -4.28 8.09
N ARG A 165 -19.69 -4.56 8.57
CA ARG A 165 -18.94 -3.65 9.45
C ARG A 165 -17.45 -3.60 9.13
N LEU A 166 -16.88 -2.41 9.27
CA LEU A 166 -15.45 -2.15 9.31
C LEU A 166 -15.06 -1.71 10.73
N VAL A 167 -14.33 -2.56 11.45
CA VAL A 167 -13.93 -2.31 12.83
C VAL A 167 -12.44 -2.05 12.88
N ILE A 168 -12.02 -0.89 13.34
CA ILE A 168 -10.62 -0.55 13.56
C ILE A 168 -10.34 -0.50 15.05
N THR A 169 -9.26 -1.12 15.48
CA THR A 169 -8.86 -1.09 16.86
C THR A 169 -7.36 -0.87 17.01
N ARG A 170 -6.99 -0.09 18.00
CA ARG A 170 -5.61 0.28 18.32
C ARG A 170 -5.38 0.06 19.82
N PRO A 171 -4.23 -0.51 20.25
CA PRO A 171 -3.90 -0.54 21.66
C PRO A 171 -3.72 0.89 22.17
N ALA A 172 -4.20 1.18 23.37
CA ALA A 172 -3.85 2.39 24.07
C ALA A 172 -2.39 2.24 24.55
N VAL A 173 -1.52 3.09 24.03
CA VAL A 173 -0.11 3.13 24.42
C VAL A 173 0.12 4.52 24.96
N GLU A 174 0.62 4.59 26.18
CA GLU A 174 0.99 5.86 26.80
C GLU A 174 2.24 6.37 26.08
N ALA A 175 2.07 7.27 25.11
CA ALA A 175 3.16 7.97 24.46
C ALA A 175 3.74 9.02 25.42
N GLY A 176 4.32 8.57 26.53
CA GLY A 176 4.95 9.43 27.55
C GLY A 176 3.99 10.22 28.45
N GLU A 177 2.71 10.38 28.08
CA GLU A 177 1.69 11.00 28.93
C GLU A 177 0.64 9.97 29.39
N LYS A 178 0.36 9.93 30.69
CA LYS A 178 -0.69 9.04 31.22
C LYS A 178 -2.02 9.47 30.63
N LEU A 179 -2.76 8.52 30.03
CA LEU A 179 -4.10 8.74 29.45
C LEU A 179 -5.09 9.42 30.44
N GLY A 180 -4.79 9.36 31.74
CA GLY A 180 -5.54 10.00 32.82
C GLY A 180 -5.52 11.53 32.86
N PHE A 181 -4.66 12.23 32.11
CA PHE A 181 -4.50 13.70 32.22
C PHE A 181 -5.28 14.54 31.20
N LEU A 182 -5.85 13.96 30.14
CA LEU A 182 -6.68 14.72 29.21
C LEU A 182 -8.06 15.00 29.87
N PRO A 183 -8.55 16.24 29.96
CA PRO A 183 -9.92 16.52 30.40
C PRO A 183 -10.92 16.04 29.34
N GLY A 184 -12.09 15.54 29.75
CA GLY A 184 -13.15 15.06 28.83
C GLY A 184 -13.64 13.64 29.12
N ASP A 185 -14.63 13.19 28.35
CA ASP A 185 -15.14 11.82 28.37
C ASP A 185 -14.12 10.82 27.79
N LEU A 186 -14.31 9.51 28.00
CA LEU A 186 -13.35 8.50 27.54
C LEU A 186 -13.16 8.50 26.01
N ASN A 187 -14.16 8.94 25.25
CA ASN A 187 -14.08 9.01 23.79
C ASN A 187 -13.26 10.24 23.36
N GLU A 188 -13.47 11.39 23.98
CA GLU A 188 -12.71 12.63 23.73
C GLU A 188 -11.20 12.46 23.98
N LYS A 189 -10.83 11.60 24.93
CA LYS A 189 -9.41 11.29 25.23
C LYS A 189 -8.77 10.32 24.24
N VAL A 190 -9.57 9.50 23.56
CA VAL A 190 -9.11 8.45 22.64
C VAL A 190 -9.11 8.93 21.20
N ASP A 191 -10.02 9.84 20.85
CA ASP A 191 -10.22 10.38 19.51
C ASP A 191 -8.92 10.90 18.83
N PRO A 192 -7.98 11.58 19.52
CA PRO A 192 -6.72 12.01 18.91
C PRO A 192 -5.87 10.83 18.38
N TYR A 193 -5.89 9.68 19.04
CA TYR A 193 -5.13 8.49 18.63
C TYR A 193 -5.76 7.78 17.42
N LEU A 194 -7.04 8.02 17.17
CA LEU A 194 -7.80 7.44 16.06
C LEU A 194 -7.89 8.39 14.86
N ALA A 195 -7.52 9.67 15.02
CA ALA A 195 -7.58 10.67 13.96
C ALA A 195 -6.91 10.24 12.63
N PRO A 196 -5.70 9.64 12.61
CA PRO A 196 -5.08 9.20 11.34
C PRO A 196 -5.89 8.14 10.58
N ILE A 197 -6.64 7.30 11.31
CA ILE A 197 -7.53 6.29 10.72
C ILE A 197 -8.72 6.99 10.08
N TRP A 198 -9.32 7.96 10.77
CA TRP A 198 -10.46 8.72 10.25
C TRP A 198 -10.07 9.54 9.01
N GLU A 199 -8.91 10.19 9.02
CA GLU A 199 -8.37 10.89 7.86
C GLU A 199 -8.20 9.95 6.66
N SER A 200 -7.61 8.77 6.89
CA SER A 200 -7.44 7.76 5.84
C SER A 200 -8.77 7.32 5.25
N LEU A 201 -9.77 7.03 6.10
CA LEU A 201 -11.11 6.63 5.64
C LEU A 201 -11.83 7.77 4.89
N ASN A 202 -11.67 9.02 5.33
CA ASN A 202 -12.22 10.18 4.65
C ASN A 202 -11.64 10.37 3.24
N ASP A 203 -10.36 10.07 3.05
CA ASP A 203 -9.72 10.10 1.73
C ASP A 203 -10.24 8.98 0.79
N ILE A 204 -10.63 7.83 1.36
CA ILE A 204 -11.12 6.66 0.63
C ILE A 204 -12.61 6.77 0.28
N LEU A 205 -13.45 7.05 1.27
CA LEU A 205 -14.92 7.01 1.16
C LEU A 205 -15.55 8.40 1.03
N GLY A 206 -14.84 9.46 1.43
CA GLY A 206 -15.39 10.81 1.58
C GLY A 206 -15.98 11.05 2.96
N VAL A 207 -15.84 12.30 3.43
CA VAL A 207 -16.23 12.73 4.80
C VAL A 207 -17.69 12.42 5.12
N ASP A 208 -18.61 12.74 4.22
CA ASP A 208 -20.05 12.54 4.44
C ASP A 208 -20.42 11.05 4.51
N ASP A 209 -19.74 10.21 3.72
CA ASP A 209 -19.96 8.76 3.74
C ASP A 209 -19.47 8.15 5.05
N VAL A 210 -18.24 8.48 5.46
CA VAL A 210 -17.66 8.02 6.73
C VAL A 210 -18.54 8.43 7.91
N ARG A 211 -18.96 9.70 7.96
CA ARG A 211 -19.84 10.20 9.01
C ARG A 211 -21.14 9.41 9.08
N ARG A 212 -21.85 9.25 7.96
CA ARG A 212 -23.12 8.51 7.91
C ARG A 212 -22.96 7.06 8.34
N ARG A 213 -21.87 6.39 7.91
CA ARG A 213 -21.59 4.99 8.27
C ARG A 213 -21.17 4.83 9.73
N ARG A 214 -20.48 5.82 10.30
CA ARG A 214 -20.17 5.88 11.74
C ARG A 214 -21.44 6.01 12.58
N GLU A 215 -22.35 6.91 12.20
CA GLU A 215 -23.63 7.11 12.89
C GLU A 215 -24.50 5.83 12.86
N LYS A 216 -24.41 5.04 11.78
CA LYS A 216 -25.08 3.73 11.65
C LYS A 216 -24.37 2.57 12.35
N GLY A 217 -23.14 2.77 12.85
CA GLY A 217 -22.31 1.70 13.43
C GLY A 217 -21.70 0.73 12.41
N GLU A 218 -21.72 1.07 11.13
CA GLU A 218 -21.08 0.30 10.05
C GLU A 218 -19.55 0.49 10.05
N ILE A 219 -19.07 1.65 10.47
CA ILE A 219 -17.64 1.91 10.70
C ILE A 219 -17.45 2.24 12.18
N GLU A 220 -16.59 1.50 12.85
CA GLU A 220 -16.26 1.67 14.26
C GLU A 220 -14.75 1.79 14.42
N ALA A 221 -14.28 2.79 15.18
CA ALA A 221 -12.91 2.80 15.67
C ALA A 221 -12.92 2.91 17.19
N ALA A 222 -12.26 1.98 17.88
CA ALA A 222 -12.28 1.90 19.34
C ALA A 222 -11.00 1.28 19.90
N PRO A 223 -10.62 1.57 21.16
CA PRO A 223 -9.48 0.93 21.81
C PRO A 223 -9.62 -0.59 21.87
N ILE A 224 -8.50 -1.31 21.86
CA ILE A 224 -8.49 -2.79 21.89
C ILE A 224 -9.27 -3.38 23.07
N ALA A 225 -9.36 -2.66 24.19
CA ALA A 225 -10.12 -3.09 25.37
C ALA A 225 -11.62 -3.32 25.07
N PHE A 226 -12.19 -2.57 24.12
CA PHE A 226 -13.61 -2.65 23.72
C PHE A 226 -13.92 -3.90 22.90
N MET A 227 -12.89 -4.63 22.46
CA MET A 227 -13.07 -5.89 21.74
C MET A 227 -13.42 -7.05 22.69
N ARG A 228 -13.20 -6.90 23.99
CA ARG A 228 -13.45 -7.94 25.00
C ARG A 228 -14.93 -8.36 25.00
N GLY A 229 -15.17 -9.68 24.98
CA GLY A 229 -16.52 -10.25 25.05
C GLY A 229 -17.33 -10.15 23.75
N ARG A 230 -16.75 -9.60 22.68
CA ARG A 230 -17.41 -9.52 21.37
C ARG A 230 -17.15 -10.76 20.53
N THR A 231 -18.07 -11.04 19.62
CA THR A 231 -17.84 -11.90 18.46
C THR A 231 -18.08 -11.03 17.23
N LEU A 232 -17.07 -10.91 16.39
CA LEU A 232 -17.08 -10.02 15.23
C LEU A 232 -17.34 -10.88 14.00
N SER A 233 -18.62 -11.12 13.71
CA SER A 233 -19.08 -11.80 12.48
C SER A 233 -19.39 -10.79 11.37
N HIS A 234 -19.24 -11.22 10.11
CA HIS A 234 -19.47 -10.44 8.89
C HIS A 234 -18.79 -9.06 8.93
N ALA A 235 -17.59 -9.00 9.48
CA ALA A 235 -16.85 -7.77 9.70
C ALA A 235 -15.45 -7.85 9.08
N PHE A 236 -14.94 -6.71 8.64
CA PHE A 236 -13.52 -6.53 8.36
C PHE A 236 -12.87 -5.81 9.54
N ILE A 237 -11.95 -6.49 10.23
CA ILE A 237 -11.31 -5.98 11.45
C ILE A 237 -9.87 -5.56 11.14
N ILE A 238 -9.46 -4.37 11.57
CA ILE A 238 -8.08 -3.89 11.50
C ILE A 238 -7.56 -3.69 12.92
N VAL A 239 -6.54 -4.43 13.31
CA VAL A 239 -5.79 -4.25 14.56
C VAL A 239 -4.51 -3.50 14.22
N ASP A 240 -4.50 -2.18 14.43
CA ASP A 240 -3.39 -1.31 14.07
C ASP A 240 -2.43 -1.07 15.24
N GLU A 241 -1.17 -0.71 14.92
CA GLU A 241 -0.05 -0.63 15.88
C GLU A 241 0.07 -1.84 16.81
N ALA A 242 -0.13 -3.02 16.24
CA ALA A 242 -0.23 -4.26 17.00
C ALA A 242 1.06 -4.61 17.76
N GLN A 243 2.21 -4.03 17.38
CA GLN A 243 3.46 -4.21 18.11
C GLN A 243 3.36 -3.79 19.58
N ASN A 244 2.43 -2.89 19.88
CA ASN A 244 2.18 -2.38 21.23
C ASN A 244 1.06 -3.12 21.98
N THR A 245 0.64 -4.27 21.47
CA THR A 245 -0.24 -5.18 22.23
C THR A 245 0.60 -6.10 23.13
N SER A 246 0.10 -6.42 24.31
CA SER A 246 0.61 -7.56 25.08
C SER A 246 0.14 -8.89 24.46
N ARG A 247 0.82 -10.00 24.80
CA ARG A 247 0.38 -11.36 24.40
C ARG A 247 -1.08 -11.66 24.76
N MET A 248 -1.52 -11.19 25.93
CA MET A 248 -2.90 -11.38 26.38
C MET A 248 -3.89 -10.60 25.52
N GLN A 249 -3.59 -9.34 25.19
CA GLN A 249 -4.43 -8.52 24.32
C GLN A 249 -4.48 -9.07 22.90
N MET A 250 -3.34 -9.51 22.35
CA MET A 250 -3.27 -10.15 21.03
C MET A 250 -4.14 -11.42 20.99
N LYS A 251 -3.98 -12.33 21.95
CA LYS A 251 -4.84 -13.52 22.04
C LYS A 251 -6.32 -13.14 22.20
N MET A 252 -6.61 -12.14 23.03
CA MET A 252 -7.98 -11.67 23.25
C MET A 252 -8.63 -11.19 21.95
N VAL A 253 -7.96 -10.33 21.18
CA VAL A 253 -8.52 -9.78 19.94
C VAL A 253 -8.62 -10.81 18.82
N LEU A 254 -7.59 -11.65 18.63
CA LEU A 254 -7.60 -12.70 17.59
C LEU A 254 -8.75 -13.70 17.79
N THR A 255 -9.09 -14.01 19.05
CA THR A 255 -10.21 -14.91 19.37
C THR A 255 -11.60 -14.25 19.27
N ARG A 256 -11.70 -13.00 18.80
CA ARG A 256 -12.98 -12.36 18.50
C ARG A 256 -13.41 -12.56 17.04
N LEU A 257 -12.54 -13.11 16.18
CA LEU A 257 -12.85 -13.40 14.78
C LEU A 257 -14.04 -14.37 14.70
N GLY A 258 -15.15 -13.90 14.12
CA GLY A 258 -16.38 -14.68 13.95
C GLY A 258 -16.60 -15.15 12.51
N GLU A 259 -17.75 -15.76 12.26
CA GLU A 259 -18.13 -16.26 10.93
C GLU A 259 -18.20 -15.13 9.90
N GLY A 260 -17.71 -15.40 8.68
CA GLY A 260 -17.73 -14.46 7.57
C GLY A 260 -16.90 -13.20 7.80
N ALA A 261 -16.09 -13.16 8.86
CA ALA A 261 -15.22 -12.04 9.18
C ALA A 261 -13.80 -12.28 8.68
N ARG A 262 -13.08 -11.17 8.51
CA ARG A 262 -11.65 -11.16 8.18
C ARG A 262 -10.95 -10.20 9.10
N MET A 263 -9.74 -10.54 9.54
CA MET A 263 -8.94 -9.70 10.42
C MET A 263 -7.58 -9.44 9.83
N VAL A 264 -7.15 -8.19 9.93
CA VAL A 264 -5.83 -7.73 9.54
C VAL A 264 -5.13 -7.17 10.76
N VAL A 265 -3.91 -7.62 11.01
CA VAL A 265 -3.06 -7.14 12.08
C VAL A 265 -1.89 -6.40 11.46
N THR A 266 -1.80 -5.09 11.69
CA THR A 266 -0.73 -4.23 11.18
C THR A 266 0.17 -3.76 12.31
N GLY A 267 1.48 -3.73 12.05
CA GLY A 267 2.44 -3.22 13.03
C GLY A 267 3.89 -3.26 12.56
N ASP A 268 4.78 -2.71 13.37
CA ASP A 268 6.22 -2.76 13.14
C ASP A 268 6.92 -3.39 14.36
N PRO A 269 7.38 -4.66 14.27
CA PRO A 269 8.08 -5.31 15.37
C PRO A 269 9.35 -4.60 15.85
N SER A 270 9.90 -3.65 15.09
CA SER A 270 11.06 -2.84 15.49
C SER A 270 10.70 -1.60 16.33
N GLN A 271 9.41 -1.22 16.40
CA GLN A 271 8.92 -0.01 17.07
C GLN A 271 8.02 -0.37 18.28
N VAL A 272 8.51 -1.24 19.16
CA VAL A 272 7.75 -1.67 20.34
C VAL A 272 7.91 -0.66 21.47
N ASP A 273 6.82 -0.01 21.84
CA ASP A 273 6.74 1.01 22.89
C ASP A 273 6.36 0.44 24.27
N LEU A 274 6.32 -0.89 24.41
CA LEU A 274 6.05 -1.56 25.68
C LEU A 274 7.23 -1.43 26.63
N LEU A 275 6.95 -1.30 27.93
CA LEU A 275 7.97 -1.30 29.00
C LEU A 275 8.95 -2.48 28.87
N ASN A 276 8.45 -3.65 28.46
CA ASN A 276 9.25 -4.81 28.12
C ASN A 276 8.93 -5.26 26.68
N PRO A 277 9.82 -4.99 25.70
CA PRO A 277 9.58 -5.36 24.31
C PRO A 277 9.34 -6.85 24.07
N ARG A 278 9.85 -7.74 24.95
CA ARG A 278 9.64 -9.19 24.85
C ARG A 278 8.19 -9.63 25.09
N ASP A 279 7.37 -8.74 25.64
CA ASP A 279 5.96 -8.99 25.92
C ASP A 279 5.06 -8.65 24.74
N SER A 280 5.62 -8.15 23.63
CA SER A 280 4.88 -7.86 22.40
C SER A 280 4.11 -9.08 21.91
N GLY A 281 2.79 -8.89 21.84
CA GLY A 281 1.83 -9.87 21.35
C GLY A 281 2.00 -10.12 19.85
N LEU A 282 2.34 -9.09 19.07
CA LEU A 282 2.58 -9.22 17.64
C LEU A 282 3.76 -10.17 17.35
N ALA A 283 4.92 -9.90 17.93
CA ALA A 283 6.11 -10.73 17.74
C ALA A 283 5.85 -12.19 18.15
N HIS A 284 5.12 -12.38 19.25
CA HIS A 284 4.70 -13.70 19.71
C HIS A 284 3.75 -14.39 18.72
N ALA A 285 2.72 -13.69 18.23
CA ALA A 285 1.73 -14.22 17.30
C ALA A 285 2.36 -14.65 15.96
N LEU A 286 3.24 -13.82 15.39
CA LEU A 286 3.95 -14.14 14.15
C LEU A 286 4.72 -15.47 14.24
N ARG A 287 5.31 -15.76 15.40
CA ARG A 287 6.06 -16.99 15.63
C ARG A 287 5.16 -18.22 15.72
N ILE A 288 4.04 -18.12 16.43
CA ILE A 288 3.19 -19.28 16.73
C ILE A 288 2.10 -19.56 15.69
N LEU A 289 1.72 -18.55 14.89
CA LEU A 289 0.63 -18.66 13.91
C LEU A 289 1.12 -18.88 12.48
N LYS A 290 2.44 -18.98 12.24
CA LYS A 290 3.03 -19.07 10.89
C LYS A 290 2.54 -20.27 10.06
N ASP A 291 2.18 -21.38 10.72
CA ASP A 291 1.75 -22.62 10.08
C ASP A 291 0.24 -22.87 10.23
N VAL A 292 -0.52 -21.90 10.74
CA VAL A 292 -1.98 -22.03 10.91
C VAL A 292 -2.65 -21.75 9.57
N GLU A 293 -3.54 -22.65 9.15
CA GLU A 293 -4.33 -22.50 7.93
C GLU A 293 -5.16 -21.21 7.96
N GLY A 294 -5.29 -20.56 6.81
CA GLY A 294 -6.01 -19.28 6.70
C GLY A 294 -5.23 -18.06 7.21
N VAL A 295 -4.03 -18.24 7.75
CA VAL A 295 -3.15 -17.14 8.18
C VAL A 295 -2.13 -16.77 7.10
N GLY A 296 -2.11 -15.50 6.72
CA GLY A 296 -1.12 -14.93 5.81
C GLY A 296 -0.20 -13.94 6.53
N VAL A 297 1.08 -13.91 6.15
CA VAL A 297 2.05 -12.92 6.67
C VAL A 297 2.77 -12.23 5.50
N GLN A 298 2.56 -10.92 5.36
CA GLN A 298 3.32 -10.07 4.47
C GLN A 298 4.31 -9.22 5.26
N GLN A 299 5.60 -9.45 5.02
CA GLN A 299 6.68 -8.61 5.54
C GLN A 299 7.03 -7.53 4.53
N PHE A 300 6.95 -6.27 4.96
CA PHE A 300 7.39 -5.10 4.21
C PHE A 300 8.80 -4.72 4.65
N LYS A 301 9.59 -4.24 3.68
CA LYS A 301 10.96 -3.75 3.92
C LYS A 301 11.05 -2.24 3.75
N SER A 302 12.18 -1.65 4.11
CA SER A 302 12.43 -0.21 3.90
C SER A 302 12.33 0.20 2.43
N GLU A 303 12.61 -0.71 1.49
CA GLU A 303 12.45 -0.50 0.05
C GLU A 303 10.96 -0.36 -0.38
N ASP A 304 10.03 -0.86 0.43
CA ASP A 304 8.59 -0.72 0.17
C ASP A 304 8.01 0.62 0.68
N VAL A 305 8.84 1.45 1.32
CA VAL A 305 8.44 2.75 1.84
C VAL A 305 8.30 3.72 0.69
N VAL A 306 7.08 4.20 0.46
CA VAL A 306 6.82 5.21 -0.57
C VAL A 306 6.62 6.56 0.10
N ARG A 307 7.70 7.35 0.17
CA ARG A 307 7.69 8.68 0.76
C ARG A 307 7.92 9.75 -0.31
N HIS A 308 7.60 10.99 0.05
CA HIS A 308 7.97 12.12 -0.77
C HIS A 308 9.50 12.27 -0.81
N ALA A 309 10.07 12.62 -1.97
CA ALA A 309 11.52 12.70 -2.17
C ALA A 309 12.23 13.66 -1.19
N MET A 310 11.53 14.70 -0.70
CA MET A 310 12.07 15.55 0.37
C MET A 310 12.18 14.80 1.71
N VAL A 311 11.18 14.01 2.07
CA VAL A 311 11.19 13.25 3.32
C VAL A 311 12.32 12.21 3.28
N GLU A 312 12.56 11.56 2.14
CA GLU A 312 13.70 10.66 1.99
C GLU A 312 15.05 11.36 2.20
N ARG A 313 15.21 12.56 1.64
CA ARG A 313 16.43 13.37 1.85
C ARG A 313 16.61 13.77 3.31
N ILE A 314 15.53 14.13 4.02
CA ILE A 314 15.57 14.45 5.45
C ILE A 314 15.99 13.21 6.26
N VAL A 315 15.33 12.07 6.03
CA VAL A 315 15.65 10.82 6.75
C VAL A 315 17.12 10.44 6.53
N ARG A 316 17.61 10.49 5.29
CA ARG A 316 19.04 10.22 5.00
C ARG A 316 19.98 11.17 5.73
N ALA A 317 19.61 12.44 5.91
CA ALA A 317 20.44 13.40 6.65
C ALA A 317 20.52 13.03 8.14
N TYR A 318 19.39 12.68 8.77
CA TYR A 318 19.35 12.22 10.15
C TYR A 318 20.06 10.88 10.35
N ASP A 319 19.87 9.91 9.47
CA ASP A 319 20.57 8.61 9.55
C ASP A 319 22.09 8.79 9.42
N SER A 320 22.52 9.70 8.54
CA SER A 320 23.94 10.03 8.35
C SER A 320 24.54 10.74 9.56
N ASP A 321 23.77 11.58 10.25
CA ASP A 321 24.18 12.25 11.47
C ASP A 321 24.24 11.26 12.64
N ALA A 322 23.21 10.43 12.84
CA ALA A 322 23.20 9.40 13.88
C ALA A 322 24.36 8.39 13.73
N ALA A 323 24.77 8.06 12.51
CA ALA A 323 25.94 7.22 12.23
C ALA A 323 27.28 7.93 12.50
N ARG A 324 27.29 9.26 12.48
CA ARG A 324 28.45 10.09 12.84
C ARG A 324 28.29 10.44 14.31
N SER A 325 28.91 9.68 15.22
CA SER A 325 28.94 10.00 16.65
C SER A 325 29.63 11.35 16.92
N ARG A 326 28.96 12.46 16.63
CA ARG A 326 29.40 13.81 16.90
C ARG A 326 28.95 14.18 18.31
N PRO A 327 29.81 14.78 19.13
CA PRO A 327 29.35 15.53 20.29
C PRO A 327 28.31 16.55 19.84
N PHE A 328 27.28 16.79 20.66
CA PHE A 328 26.33 17.87 20.42
C PHE A 328 27.11 19.17 20.16
N PRO A 329 26.79 19.93 19.10
CA PRO A 329 27.34 21.26 18.96
C PRO A 329 26.77 22.12 20.08
N ASP A 330 27.63 22.67 20.94
CA ASP A 330 27.24 23.71 21.88
C ASP A 330 26.75 24.90 21.05
N LEU A 331 25.49 25.28 21.25
CA LEU A 331 24.83 26.37 20.53
C LEU A 331 25.35 27.77 20.95
N GLU A 332 26.53 27.84 21.56
CA GLU A 332 27.16 29.09 22.01
C GLU A 332 28.28 29.59 21.09
N ASP A 333 28.69 28.83 20.07
CA ASP A 333 29.85 29.19 19.23
C ASP A 333 29.53 30.00 17.95
N ASP A 334 28.28 30.38 17.71
CA ASP A 334 27.90 31.30 16.62
C ASP A 334 27.11 32.51 17.16
N ALA A 335 27.82 33.43 17.82
CA ALA A 335 27.37 34.81 18.11
C ALA A 335 28.38 35.84 17.60
#